data_AF-A0A932MLU3-F1
#
_entry.id   AF-A0A932MLU3-F1
#
_cell.length_a   1.000
_cell.length_b   1.000
_cell.length_c   1.000
_cell.angle_alpha   90.00
_cell.angle_beta   90.00
_cell.angle_gamma   90.00
#
_symmetry.space_group_name_H-M   'P 1'
#
loop_
_entity.id
_entity.type
_entity.pdbx_description
1 polymer ?
#
loop_
_entity_poly.entity_id
_entity_poly.type
_entity_poly.pdbx_seq_one_letter_code
_entity_poly.pdbx_strand_id
1 'polypeptide(L)' 'MIPSIKDTFPIFHHHPKLVYLDTAATAQKPQIVIDAMRDFYEQTYATIHRGMYDLSQRATDLVEETRSHVA' A
#
# COMPACT_ATOMS: atom_id res chain seq x y z
N MET A 1 18.97 -15.94 -9.95
CA MET A 1 17.99 -15.43 -10.94
C MET A 1 17.22 -14.32 -10.25
N ILE A 2 17.22 -13.10 -10.79
CA ILE A 2 16.49 -11.97 -10.17
C ILE A 2 14.99 -12.19 -10.43
N PRO A 3 14.11 -12.14 -9.40
CA PRO A 3 12.67 -12.25 -9.59
C PRO A 3 12.14 -11.19 -10.56
N SER A 4 11.17 -11.56 -11.41
CA SER A 4 10.56 -10.61 -12.33
C SER A 4 9.74 -9.59 -11.53
N ILE A 5 9.88 -8.30 -11.85
CA ILE A 5 9.04 -7.23 -11.28
C ILE A 5 7.55 -7.53 -11.52
N LYS A 6 7.20 -8.18 -12.64
CA LYS A 6 5.81 -8.54 -12.95
C LYS A 6 5.19 -9.45 -11.88
N ASP A 7 6.01 -10.29 -11.23
CA ASP A 7 5.56 -11.24 -10.22
C ASP A 7 5.21 -10.54 -8.89
N THR A 8 5.62 -9.28 -8.70
CA THR A 8 5.21 -8.51 -7.52
C THR A 8 3.79 -7.96 -7.64
N PHE A 9 3.14 -8.08 -8.80
CA PHE A 9 1.79 -7.56 -9.05
C PHE A 9 0.80 -8.72 -9.15
N PRO A 10 -0.01 -8.99 -8.11
CA PRO A 10 -0.86 -10.18 -8.04
C PRO A 10 -1.90 -10.26 -9.17
N ILE A 11 -2.30 -9.13 -9.76
CA ILE A 11 -3.23 -9.13 -10.90
C ILE A 11 -2.74 -9.98 -12.08
N PHE A 12 -1.43 -10.06 -12.31
CA PHE A 12 -0.88 -10.89 -13.39
C PHE A 12 -0.82 -12.38 -13.04
N HIS A 13 -0.88 -12.74 -11.75
CA HIS A 13 -1.05 -14.14 -11.35
C HIS A 13 -2.47 -14.62 -11.63
N HIS A 14 -3.48 -13.79 -11.35
CA HIS A 14 -4.89 -14.09 -11.64
C HIS A 14 -5.21 -13.99 -13.14
N HIS A 15 -4.49 -13.14 -13.87
CA HIS A 15 -4.67 -12.92 -15.30
C HIS A 15 -3.34 -13.04 -16.07
N PRO A 16 -2.78 -14.25 -16.26
CA PRO A 16 -1.44 -14.44 -16.82
C PRO A 16 -1.27 -13.95 -18.27
N LYS A 17 -2.37 -13.85 -19.02
CA LYS A 17 -2.40 -13.32 -20.39
C LYS A 17 -2.71 -11.81 -20.47
N LEU A 18 -2.91 -11.14 -19.34
CA LEU A 18 -3.23 -9.72 -19.32
C LEU A 18 -2.04 -8.90 -19.83
N VAL A 19 -2.33 -8.07 -20.83
CA VAL A 19 -1.45 -7.01 -21.34
C VAL A 19 -2.11 -5.69 -21.01
N TYR A 20 -1.62 -5.01 -19.98
CA TYR A 20 -2.19 -3.76 -19.47
C TYR A 20 -1.37 -2.56 -19.94
N LEU A 21 -1.86 -1.85 -20.97
CA LEU A 21 -1.18 -0.71 -21.61
C LEU A 21 -1.79 0.65 -21.25
N ASP A 22 -2.54 0.71 -20.14
CA ASP A 22 -3.24 1.92 -19.69
C ASP A 22 -2.70 2.46 -18.35
N THR A 23 -1.42 2.22 -18.09
CA THR A 23 -0.75 2.62 -16.82
C THR A 23 -0.75 4.13 -16.60
N ALA A 24 -0.78 4.92 -17.68
CA ALA A 24 -0.83 6.38 -17.61
C ALA A 24 -2.15 6.90 -17.00
N ALA A 25 -3.26 6.17 -17.18
CA ALA A 25 -4.53 6.50 -16.53
C ALA A 25 -4.56 6.01 -15.07
N THR A 26 -4.14 4.77 -14.82
CA THR A 26 -3.95 4.23 -13.47
C THR A 26 -3.00 3.04 -13.46
N ALA A 27 -2.16 2.92 -12.43
CA ALA A 27 -1.24 1.80 -12.32
C ALA A 27 -1.88 0.59 -11.59
N GLN A 28 -1.38 -0.60 -11.92
CA GLN A 28 -1.59 -1.79 -11.08
C GLN A 28 -0.82 -1.65 -9.77
N LYS A 29 -1.23 -2.39 -8.74
CA LYS A 29 -0.70 -2.23 -7.39
C LYS A 29 0.17 -3.44 -7.06
N PRO A 30 1.43 -3.26 -6.66
CA PRO A 30 2.25 -4.37 -6.21
C PRO A 30 1.73 -4.89 -4.86
N GLN A 31 2.04 -6.13 -4.53
CA GLN A 31 1.59 -6.81 -3.32
C GLN A 31 1.93 -6.01 -2.05
N ILE A 32 3.13 -5.41 -1.99
CA ILE A 32 3.57 -4.60 -0.85
C ILE A 32 2.65 -3.40 -0.55
N VAL A 33 2.05 -2.79 -1.59
CA VAL A 33 1.12 -1.66 -1.41
C VAL A 33 -0.22 -2.16 -0.90
N ILE A 34 -0.67 -3.30 -1.41
CA ILE A 34 -1.93 -3.93 -0.98
C ILE A 34 -1.82 -4.37 0.48
N ASP A 35 -0.70 -4.99 0.85
CA ASP A 35 -0.44 -5.46 2.20
C ASP A 35 -0.35 -4.30 3.19
N ALA A 36 0.40 -3.24 2.88
CA ALA A 36 0.48 -2.06 3.74
C ALA A 36 -0.90 -1.42 4.00
N MET A 37 -1.74 -1.31 2.96
CA MET A 37 -3.10 -0.81 3.11
C MET A 37 -3.97 -1.75 3.95
N ARG A 38 -3.90 -3.06 3.72
CA ARG A 38 -4.62 -4.06 4.50
C ARG A 38 -4.21 -4.00 5.96
N ASP A 39 -2.92 -4.03 6.25
CA ASP A 39 -2.37 -4.03 7.60
C ASP A 39 -2.73 -2.74 8.35
N PHE A 40 -2.70 -1.59 7.67
CA PHE A 40 -3.18 -0.33 8.25
C PHE A 40 -4.65 -0.44 8.66
N TYR A 41 -5.52 -0.95 7.77
CA TYR A 41 -6.94 -1.07 8.07
C TYR A 41 -7.27 -2.12 9.13
N GLU A 42 -6.58 -3.25 9.14
CA GLU A 42 -6.82 -4.36 10.05
C GLU A 42 -6.24 -4.13 11.44
N GLN A 43 -5.12 -3.41 11.56
CA GLN A 43 -4.33 -3.36 12.81
C GLN A 43 -4.18 -1.96 13.41
N THR A 44 -4.28 -0.90 12.61
CA THR A 44 -3.86 0.45 13.03
C THR A 44 -4.91 1.52 12.80
N TYR A 45 -6.01 1.22 12.10
CA TYR A 45 -6.99 2.23 11.71
C TYR A 45 -7.61 2.97 12.91
N ALA A 46 -7.38 4.28 12.94
CA ALA A 46 -7.93 5.20 13.93
C ALA A 46 -7.96 6.63 13.39
N THR A 47 -8.66 7.52 14.10
CA THR A 47 -8.61 8.95 13.80
C THR A 47 -7.20 9.50 14.03
N ILE A 48 -6.68 10.29 13.09
CA ILE A 48 -5.29 10.81 13.09
C ILE A 48 -5.14 12.21 13.71
N HIS A 49 -6.11 12.63 14.54
CA HIS A 49 -6.15 13.96 15.14
C HIS A 49 -5.68 13.97 16.60
N ARG A 50 -4.43 13.53 16.82
CA ARG A 50 -3.76 13.51 18.14
C ARG A 50 -4.63 12.91 19.26
N GLY A 51 -5.33 11.81 18.96
CA GLY A 51 -6.03 11.07 20.00
C GLY A 51 -5.03 10.58 21.05
N MET A 52 -5.44 10.58 22.32
CA MET A 52 -4.56 10.20 23.43
C MET A 52 -4.45 8.68 23.64
N TYR A 53 -5.07 7.89 22.78
CA TYR A 53 -5.07 6.42 22.85
C TYR A 53 -4.14 5.82 21.79
N ASP A 54 -3.61 4.64 22.11
CA ASP A 54 -2.53 3.97 21.40
C ASP A 54 -2.76 3.84 19.87
N LEU A 55 -3.92 3.34 19.43
CA LEU A 55 -4.22 3.21 18.00
C LEU A 55 -4.20 4.56 17.26
N SER A 56 -4.68 5.64 17.87
CA SER A 56 -4.67 6.98 17.25
C SER A 56 -3.26 7.54 17.14
N GLN A 57 -2.40 7.30 18.13
CA GLN A 57 -0.99 7.68 18.09
C GLN A 57 -0.28 6.91 16.97
N ARG A 58 -0.41 5.59 16.93
CA ARG A 58 0.19 4.74 15.87
C ARG A 58 -0.27 5.14 14.47
N ALA A 59 -1.56 5.41 14.27
CA ALA A 59 -2.07 5.88 12.99
C ALA A 59 -1.50 7.25 12.59
N THR A 60 -1.36 8.16 13.57
CA THR A 60 -0.77 9.48 13.34
C THR A 60 0.69 9.37 12.93
N ASP A 61 1.46 8.55 13.64
CA ASP A 61 2.90 8.36 13.38
C ASP A 61 3.14 7.81 11.97
N LEU A 62 2.41 6.76 11.55
CA LEU A 62 2.54 6.18 10.21
C LEU A 62 2.21 7.18 9.09
N VAL A 63 1.19 8.03 9.30
CA VAL A 63 0.81 9.05 8.33
C VAL A 63 1.87 10.15 8.23
N GLU A 64 2.42 10.60 9.35
CA GLU A 64 3.46 11.64 9.35
C GLU A 64 4.81 11.13 8.84
N GLU A 65 5.16 9.87 9.11
CA GLU A 65 6.31 9.19 8.49
C GLU A 65 6.15 9.14 6.97
N THR A 66 4.97 8.70 6.48
CA THR A 66 4.66 8.69 5.04
C THR A 66 4.75 10.09 4.43
N ARG A 67 4.25 11.12 5.13
CA ARG A 67 4.35 12.52 4.71
C ARG A 67 5.80 12.96 4.58
N SER A 68 6.65 12.61 5.54
CA SER A 68 8.08 12.93 5.51
C SER A 68 8.84 12.20 4.39
N HIS A 69 8.40 11.01 4.00
CA HIS A 69 9.03 10.27 2.89
C HIS A 69 8.66 10.80 1.50
N VAL A 70 7.48 11.43 1.36
CA VAL A 70 7.00 11.98 0.09
C VAL A 70 7.47 13.43 -0.13
N ALA A 71 7.67 14.19 0.95
CA ALA A 71 8.12 15.59 0.92
C ALA A 71 9.57 15.73 0.43
#